data_AF-A0A183I9W7-F1
#
_entry.id   AF-A0A183I9W7-F1
#
_cell.length_a   1.000
_cell.length_b   1.000
_cell.length_c   1.000
_cell.angle_alpha   90.00
_cell.angle_beta   90.00
_cell.angle_gamma   90.00
#
_symmetry.space_group_name_H-M   'P 1'
#
loop_
_entity.id
_entity.type
_entity.pdbx_description
1 polymer ?
#
loop_
_entity_poly.entity_id
_entity_poly.type
_entity_poly.pdbx_seq_one_letter_code
_entity_poly.pdbx_strand_id
1 'polypeptide(L)' 'LISSYLGCDDDKFSDAEVEASEAVEETVYVPSKQDVVLMVRPGMDLSKVVLPTFILEPRSFLEKLADYYYHVDLLAD' A
#
# COMPACT_ATOMS: atom_id res chain seq x y z
N LEU A 1 -1.68 1.68 25.13
CA LEU A 1 -1.75 2.15 23.73
C LEU A 1 -1.21 1.16 22.68
N ILE A 2 -0.81 -0.07 23.04
CA ILE A 2 -0.53 -1.17 22.06
C ILE A 2 -1.24 -2.48 22.50
N SER A 3 -2.19 -2.39 23.44
CA SER A 3 -2.96 -3.53 23.95
C SER A 3 -4.23 -3.76 23.12
N SER A 4 -4.09 -3.89 21.81
CA SER A 4 -5.17 -4.36 20.92
C SER A 4 -4.62 -5.30 19.85
N TYR A 5 -3.67 -6.14 20.24
CA TYR A 5 -3.52 -7.49 19.70
C TYR A 5 -4.66 -8.40 20.26
N LEU A 6 -5.91 -7.91 20.23
CA LEU A 6 -7.11 -8.75 20.18
C LEU A 6 -7.36 -8.94 18.69
N GLY A 7 -7.46 -10.14 18.13
CA GLY A 7 -8.25 -11.27 18.55
C GLY A 7 -8.87 -11.74 17.24
N CYS A 8 -8.44 -12.90 16.76
CA CYS A 8 -8.98 -13.49 15.54
C CYS A 8 -10.32 -14.13 15.93
N ASP A 9 -11.35 -13.31 16.08
CA ASP A 9 -12.72 -13.80 16.29
C ASP A 9 -13.35 -13.95 14.90
N ASP A 10 -13.38 -15.20 14.44
CA ASP A 10 -14.31 -15.64 13.41
C ASP A 10 -15.75 -15.35 13.89
N ASP A 11 -16.60 -14.94 12.96
CA ASP A 11 -18.07 -14.81 13.04
C ASP A 11 -18.67 -13.41 13.30
N LYS A 12 -19.49 -13.02 12.31
CA LYS A 12 -20.63 -12.07 12.30
C LYS A 12 -20.34 -10.65 11.81
N PHE A 13 -20.36 -10.49 10.47
CA PHE A 13 -20.88 -9.26 9.88
C PHE A 13 -22.39 -9.44 9.66
N SER A 14 -23.16 -8.72 10.46
CA SER A 14 -24.62 -8.63 10.42
C SER A 14 -25.12 -8.15 9.06
N ASP A 15 -26.23 -8.73 8.60
CA ASP A 15 -26.99 -8.27 7.43
C ASP A 15 -27.44 -6.81 7.65
N ALA A 16 -26.66 -5.87 7.14
CA ALA A 16 -27.06 -4.48 6.98
C ALA A 16 -27.47 -4.31 5.51
N GLU A 17 -28.76 -4.39 5.25
CA GLU A 17 -29.34 -3.90 4.00
C GLU A 17 -28.99 -2.42 3.85
N VAL A 18 -28.18 -2.11 2.84
CA VAL A 18 -27.97 -0.73 2.38
C VAL A 18 -28.79 -0.56 1.12
N GLU A 19 -29.99 -0.02 1.28
CA GLU A 19 -30.77 0.51 0.17
C GLU A 19 -30.53 2.03 0.04
N ALA A 20 -30.57 2.51 -1.22
CA ALA A 20 -30.35 3.88 -1.71
C ALA A 20 -28.86 4.32 -1.80
N SER A 21 -28.36 4.89 -2.90
CA SER A 21 -29.04 5.67 -3.95
C SER A 21 -28.33 5.58 -5.31
N GLU A 22 -29.16 5.67 -6.34
CA GLU A 22 -28.88 5.83 -7.77
C GLU A 22 -27.98 7.06 -8.09
N ALA A 23 -27.27 6.94 -9.23
CA ALA A 23 -26.20 7.80 -9.76
C ALA A 23 -24.80 7.57 -9.16
N VAL A 24 -24.17 6.45 -9.55
CA VAL A 24 -22.70 6.38 -9.56
C VAL A 24 -22.29 6.63 -11.00
N GLU A 25 -21.82 7.84 -11.29
CA GLU A 25 -20.98 8.06 -12.46
C GLU A 25 -19.96 6.92 -12.48
N GLU A 26 -19.94 6.11 -13.56
CA GLU A 26 -18.98 5.02 -13.74
C GLU A 26 -17.59 5.63 -13.94
N THR A 27 -17.09 6.21 -12.86
CA THR A 27 -15.73 6.66 -12.73
C THR A 27 -14.95 5.39 -12.49
N VAL A 28 -14.06 5.07 -13.43
CA VAL A 28 -13.11 3.98 -13.24
C VAL A 28 -12.36 4.26 -11.94
N TYR A 29 -12.60 3.43 -10.92
CA TYR A 29 -11.94 3.58 -9.63
C TYR A 29 -10.42 3.45 -9.84
N VAL A 30 -9.69 4.53 -9.56
CA VAL A 30 -8.23 4.54 -9.54
C VAL A 30 -7.80 4.50 -8.07
N PRO A 31 -7.18 3.41 -7.60
CA PRO A 31 -6.70 3.35 -6.23
C PRO A 31 -5.65 4.42 -5.98
N SER A 32 -5.74 5.09 -4.84
CA SER A 32 -4.73 6.03 -4.36
C SER A 32 -3.59 5.29 -3.62
N LYS A 33 -2.51 6.00 -3.31
CA LYS A 33 -1.40 5.44 -2.51
C LYS A 33 -1.86 4.97 -1.12
N GLN A 34 -2.84 5.65 -0.52
CA GLN A 34 -3.36 5.29 0.80
C GLN A 34 -4.17 3.99 0.75
N ASP A 35 -4.93 3.79 -0.32
CA ASP A 35 -5.73 2.58 -0.50
C ASP A 35 -4.85 1.33 -0.61
N VAL A 36 -3.66 1.46 -1.22
CA VAL A 36 -2.69 0.35 -1.27
C VAL A 36 -2.22 -0.06 0.12
N VAL A 37 -2.04 0.90 1.04
CA VAL A 37 -1.66 0.58 2.43
C VAL A 37 -2.76 -0.19 3.15
N LEU A 38 -4.03 0.15 2.87
CA LEU A 38 -5.19 -0.54 3.43
C LEU A 38 -5.38 -1.95 2.85
N MET A 39 -4.97 -2.18 1.59
CA MET A 39 -4.97 -3.51 0.96
C MET A 39 -3.90 -4.46 1.52
N VAL A 40 -2.86 -3.93 2.17
CA VAL A 40 -1.72 -4.68 2.70
C VAL A 40 -1.96 -5.06 4.16
N ARG A 41 -1.82 -6.35 4.50
CA ARG A 41 -1.84 -6.79 5.90
C ARG A 41 -0.48 -6.53 6.58
N PRO A 42 -0.43 -6.13 7.86
CA PRO A 42 0.83 -6.05 8.60
C PRO A 42 1.56 -7.41 8.57
N GLY A 43 2.87 -7.38 8.30
CA GLY A 43 3.69 -8.60 8.14
C GLY A 43 3.63 -9.24 6.75
N MET A 44 2.93 -8.63 5.79
CA MET A 44 2.91 -9.10 4.41
C MET A 44 4.25 -8.85 3.71
N ASP A 45 4.76 -9.87 3.02
CA ASP A 45 5.97 -9.80 2.22
C ASP A 45 5.68 -9.15 0.85
N LEU A 46 6.04 -7.88 0.70
CA LEU A 46 5.77 -7.10 -0.51
C LEU A 46 6.56 -7.57 -1.74
N SER A 47 7.58 -8.42 -1.58
CA SER A 47 8.33 -8.96 -2.73
C SER A 47 7.57 -10.04 -3.50
N LYS A 48 6.54 -10.62 -2.89
CA LYS A 48 5.75 -11.74 -3.44
C LYS A 48 4.38 -11.33 -3.99
N VAL A 49 4.02 -10.06 -3.86
CA VAL A 49 2.74 -9.52 -4.32
C VAL A 49 2.96 -8.57 -5.49
N VAL A 50 2.04 -8.58 -6.45
CA VAL A 50 2.11 -7.65 -7.58
C VAL A 50 1.57 -6.31 -7.12
N LEU A 51 2.47 -5.32 -7.03
CA LEU A 51 2.11 -3.95 -6.70
C LEU A 51 1.59 -3.21 -7.95
N PRO A 52 0.59 -2.32 -7.81
CA PRO A 52 0.19 -1.43 -8.89
C PRO A 52 1.35 -0.55 -9.38
N THR A 53 1.46 -0.29 -10.68
CA THR A 53 2.59 0.45 -11.25
C THR A 53 2.62 1.93 -10.85
N PHE A 54 1.48 2.54 -10.52
CA PHE A 54 1.39 3.96 -10.15
C PHE A 54 2.12 4.30 -8.84
N ILE A 55 2.42 3.31 -7.99
CA ILE A 55 3.21 3.49 -6.78
C ILE A 55 4.70 3.23 -6.99
N LEU A 56 5.09 2.69 -8.16
CA LEU A 56 6.47 2.44 -8.50
C LEU A 56 7.12 3.70 -9.08
N GLU A 57 8.38 3.89 -8.75
CA GLU A 57 9.22 4.92 -9.37
C GLU A 57 9.65 4.45 -10.76
N PRO A 58 9.72 5.32 -11.79
CA PRO A 58 10.14 4.95 -13.14
C PRO A 58 11.67 4.69 -13.26
N ARG A 59 12.38 4.52 -12.14
CA ARG A 59 13.80 4.22 -12.09
C ARG A 59 14.02 2.86 -11.44
N SER A 60 15.02 2.13 -11.92
CA SER A 60 15.38 0.84 -11.33
C SER A 60 15.96 1.01 -9.92
N PHE A 61 15.90 -0.05 -9.11
CA PHE A 61 16.46 -0.02 -7.75
C PHE A 61 17.96 0.31 -7.75
N LEU A 62 18.71 -0.22 -8.72
CA LEU A 62 20.15 0.04 -8.82
C LEU A 62 20.46 1.48 -9.23
N GLU A 63 19.65 2.09 -10.09
CA GLU A 63 19.77 3.52 -10.40
C GLU A 63 19.56 4.38 -9.16
N LYS A 64 18.54 4.05 -8.36
CA LYS A 64 18.29 4.72 -7.08
C LYS A 64 19.44 4.51 -6.09
N LEU A 65 20.05 3.32 -6.08
CA LEU A 65 21.23 3.06 -5.26
C LEU A 65 22.43 3.91 -5.71
N ALA A 66 22.65 4.04 -7.02
CA ALA A 66 23.73 4.84 -7.56
C ALA A 66 23.64 6.31 -7.14
N ASP A 67 22.43 6.86 -6.99
CA ASP A 67 22.24 8.22 -6.49
C ASP A 67 22.81 8.41 -5.05
N TYR A 68 22.78 7.38 -4.19
CA TYR A 68 23.38 7.47 -2.85
C TYR A 68 24.91 7.53 -2.87
N TYR A 69 25.53 6.97 -3.90
CA TYR A 69 26.99 7.00 -4.08
C TYR A 69 27.46 8.20 -4.91
N TYR A 70 26.58 9.14 -5.25
CA TYR A 70 26.95 10.30 -6.06
C TYR A 70 27.92 11.26 -5.33
N HIS A 71 27.88 11.31 -4.00
CA HIS A 71 28.72 12.18 -3.17
C HIS A 71 29.87 11.41 -2.49
N VAL A 72 30.72 10.75 -3.28
CA VAL A 72 31.89 10.01 -2.77
C VAL A 72 32.89 10.92 -2.05
N ASP A 73 32.85 12.23 -2.30
CA ASP A 73 33.69 13.23 -1.63
C ASP A 73 33.56 13.17 -0.09
N LEU A 74 32.41 12.72 0.43
CA LEU A 74 32.17 12.55 1.87
C LEU A 74 32.79 11.28 2.46
N LEU A 75 33.20 10.32 1.63
CA LEU A 75 33.83 9.06 2.02
C LEU A 75 35.36 9.08 1.86
N ALA A 76 35.90 10.14 1.27
CA ALA A 76 37.30 10.26 0.90
C ALA A 76 38.20 10.87 2.00
N ASP A 77 37.63 11.15 3.19
CA ASP A 77 38.33 11.69 4.36
C ASP A 77 38.40 10.65 5.50
#